data_AF-A0A853BU26-F1
#
_entry.id   AF-A0A853BU26-F1
#
_cell.length_a   1.000
_cell.length_b   1.000
_cell.length_c   1.000
_cell.angle_alpha   90.00
_cell.angle_beta   90.00
_cell.angle_gamma   90.00
#
_symmetry.space_group_name_H-M   'P 1'
#
loop_
_entity.id
_entity.type
_entity.pdbx_description
1 polymer ?
#
loop_
_entity_poly.entity_id
_entity_poly.type
_entity_poly.pdbx_seq_one_letter_code
_entity_poly.pdbx_strand_id
1 'polypeptide(L)'
;MGAGSHPLTGIVEWVNERDLYYKTDLLAPGAPAPAGPEWIRLDRLPDRVPDLIDTLTEHSCQGHRTASSAFLAADMGRQVMTLAAMAAYLTGRAPLLAAHLLWVRRTETGRLDRLTLRLSDAAVLPGDPLADAPGVRVLDSEADLDRWFVSSAAAALEPAIEAVRATTRFGLRPQWSMVADALHEALLLASEEVGADQAAAWERARRMVACLNHDRDRVAPRQRPFPLALAGRPRHRPERMFLVSGGCCFYYRFGDAKCASCPLSTDDERERLLRGHYEAPAQSA
;
A
#
# COMPACT_ATOMS: atom_id res chain seq x y z
N MET A 1 7.08 33.78 11.57
CA MET A 1 6.56 32.43 11.91
C MET A 1 6.85 31.57 10.71
N GLY A 2 7.95 30.80 10.74
CA GLY A 2 8.33 29.95 9.61
C GLY A 2 7.22 28.96 9.31
N ALA A 3 6.96 28.70 8.03
CA ALA A 3 6.07 27.62 7.62
C ALA A 3 6.61 26.33 8.26
N GLY A 4 6.00 25.90 9.37
CA GLY A 4 6.34 24.64 10.01
C GLY A 4 6.12 23.54 8.98
N SER A 5 7.16 22.77 8.69
CA SER A 5 7.06 21.61 7.80
C SER A 5 5.94 20.70 8.29
N HIS A 6 5.03 20.32 7.38
CA HIS A 6 3.94 19.41 7.72
C HIS A 6 4.50 18.10 8.34
N PRO A 7 3.80 17.45 9.29
CA PRO A 7 4.28 16.22 9.94
C PRO A 7 4.75 15.10 9.00
N LEU A 8 4.30 15.13 7.75
CA LEU A 8 4.54 14.12 6.73
C LEU A 8 5.65 14.48 5.72
N THR A 9 6.17 15.71 5.72
CA THR A 9 7.15 16.14 4.71
C THR A 9 8.38 15.23 4.69
N GLY A 10 8.99 14.99 5.85
CA GLY A 10 10.20 14.16 5.93
C GLY A 10 9.99 12.70 5.52
N ILE A 11 8.83 12.10 5.82
CA ILE A 11 8.56 10.71 5.39
C ILE A 11 8.30 10.62 3.89
N VAL A 12 7.66 11.62 3.28
CA VAL A 12 7.44 11.63 1.82
C VAL A 12 8.76 11.81 1.07
N GLU A 13 9.62 12.70 1.54
CA GLU A 13 10.99 12.84 1.01
C GLU A 13 11.75 11.50 1.13
N TRP A 14 11.74 10.88 2.32
CA TRP A 14 12.37 9.59 2.57
C TRP A 14 11.87 8.48 1.64
N VAL A 15 10.55 8.40 1.41
CA VAL A 15 9.92 7.41 0.50
C VAL A 15 10.33 7.67 -0.95
N ASN A 16 10.31 8.93 -1.39
CA ASN A 16 10.56 9.29 -2.78
C ASN A 16 12.03 9.22 -3.18
N GLU A 17 12.96 9.46 -2.25
CA GLU A 17 14.40 9.29 -2.47
C GLU A 17 14.79 7.82 -2.62
N ARG A 18 13.97 6.91 -2.11
CA ARG A 18 14.19 5.47 -2.17
C ARG A 18 13.46 4.83 -3.33
N ASP A 19 14.00 3.73 -3.82
CA ASP A 19 13.38 2.92 -4.86
C ASP A 19 12.42 1.88 -4.26
N LEU A 20 11.43 2.38 -3.51
CA LEU A 20 10.45 1.54 -2.79
C LEU A 20 9.30 1.06 -3.70
N TYR A 21 9.44 1.17 -5.03
CA TYR A 21 8.38 0.89 -6.00
C TYR A 21 7.04 1.59 -5.68
N TYR A 22 7.13 2.75 -5.02
CA TYR A 22 6.02 3.60 -4.58
C TYR A 22 6.50 5.05 -4.62
N LYS A 23 5.67 5.94 -5.17
CA LYS A 23 5.93 7.39 -5.23
C LYS A 23 4.70 8.14 -4.75
N THR A 24 4.92 9.18 -3.98
CA THR A 24 3.83 9.96 -3.38
C THR A 24 4.18 11.43 -3.32
N ASP A 25 3.24 12.31 -3.64
CA ASP A 25 3.44 13.75 -3.63
C ASP A 25 2.53 14.40 -2.58
N LEU A 26 2.99 15.49 -1.96
CA LEU A 26 2.18 16.31 -1.05
C LEU A 26 1.73 17.59 -1.72
N LEU A 27 0.45 17.93 -1.57
CA LEU A 27 -0.10 19.22 -1.96
C LEU A 27 -0.41 20.03 -0.71
N ALA A 28 0.04 21.28 -0.68
CA ALA A 28 -0.41 22.23 0.34
C ALA A 28 -1.95 22.40 0.29
N PRO A 29 -2.61 22.78 1.40
CA PRO A 29 -4.08 22.81 1.47
C PRO A 29 -4.75 23.60 0.34
N GLY A 30 -4.17 24.73 -0.07
CA GLY A 30 -4.68 25.58 -1.16
C GLY A 30 -4.01 25.39 -2.53
N ALA A 31 -3.07 24.45 -2.68
CA ALA A 31 -2.39 24.23 -3.96
C ALA A 31 -3.37 23.73 -5.03
N PRO A 32 -3.19 24.07 -6.31
CA PRO A 32 -4.02 23.50 -7.38
C PRO A 32 -3.96 21.97 -7.36
N ALA A 33 -5.04 21.32 -7.82
CA ALA A 33 -5.02 19.88 -8.04
C ALA A 33 -3.94 19.51 -9.08
N PRO A 34 -3.44 18.26 -9.09
CA PRO A 34 -2.53 17.81 -10.12
C PRO A 34 -3.15 18.01 -11.50
N ALA A 35 -2.38 18.55 -12.44
CA ALA A 35 -2.81 18.78 -13.81
C ALA A 35 -2.69 17.50 -14.63
N GLY A 36 -3.59 17.32 -15.60
CA GLY A 36 -3.53 16.24 -16.58
C GLY A 36 -4.68 15.23 -16.47
N PRO A 37 -5.12 14.63 -17.59
CA PRO A 37 -6.24 13.68 -17.63
C PRO A 37 -5.91 12.31 -17.00
N GLU A 38 -4.64 12.07 -16.67
CA GLU A 38 -4.16 10.88 -15.97
C GLU A 38 -4.44 10.90 -14.46
N TRP A 39 -4.69 12.07 -13.89
CA TRP A 39 -4.95 12.21 -12.46
C TRP A 39 -6.43 12.08 -12.16
N ILE A 40 -6.78 11.14 -11.28
CA ILE A 40 -8.14 10.87 -10.86
C ILE A 40 -8.23 11.14 -9.37
N ARG A 41 -9.10 12.07 -8.96
CA ARG A 41 -9.42 12.25 -7.54
C ARG A 41 -10.16 11.02 -7.03
N LEU A 42 -9.80 10.51 -5.85
CA LEU A 42 -10.23 9.18 -5.41
C LEU A 42 -11.76 9.07 -5.24
N ASP A 43 -12.43 10.15 -4.85
CA ASP A 43 -13.90 10.24 -4.79
C ASP A 43 -14.59 10.15 -6.16
N ARG A 44 -13.85 10.37 -7.26
CA ARG A 44 -14.29 10.20 -8.65
C ARG A 44 -13.83 8.88 -9.27
N LEU A 45 -13.00 8.12 -8.56
CA LEU A 45 -12.50 6.83 -9.06
C LEU A 45 -13.62 5.83 -9.38
N PRO A 46 -14.72 5.71 -8.59
CA PRO A 46 -15.81 4.79 -8.91
C PRO A 46 -16.36 4.95 -10.32
N ASP A 47 -16.52 6.20 -10.78
CA ASP A 47 -17.04 6.53 -12.12
C ASP A 47 -16.06 6.11 -13.24
N ARG A 48 -14.78 5.94 -12.91
CA ARG A 48 -13.71 5.59 -13.86
C ARG A 48 -13.36 4.11 -13.84
N VAL A 49 -13.94 3.33 -12.93
CA VAL A 49 -13.64 1.89 -12.80
C VAL A 49 -13.88 1.12 -14.10
N PRO A 50 -15.00 1.29 -14.84
CA PRO A 50 -15.20 0.57 -16.10
C PRO A 50 -14.07 0.80 -17.11
N ASP A 51 -13.74 2.07 -17.38
CA ASP A 51 -12.64 2.44 -18.29
C ASP A 51 -11.30 1.86 -17.83
N LEU A 52 -11.00 1.92 -16.52
CA LEU A 52 -9.75 1.40 -15.97
C LEU A 52 -9.66 -0.12 -16.12
N ILE A 53 -10.76 -0.84 -15.86
CA ILE A 53 -10.81 -2.29 -16.06
C ILE A 53 -10.61 -2.64 -17.52
N ASP A 54 -11.24 -1.93 -18.45
CA ASP A 54 -11.11 -2.19 -19.88
C ASP A 54 -9.66 -1.92 -20.34
N THR A 55 -9.08 -0.79 -19.95
CA THR A 55 -7.68 -0.42 -20.22
C THR A 55 -6.70 -1.47 -19.66
N LEU A 56 -6.88 -1.90 -18.41
CA LEU A 56 -6.08 -2.95 -17.79
C LEU A 56 -6.24 -4.29 -18.50
N THR A 57 -7.45 -4.62 -18.91
CA THR A 57 -7.77 -5.87 -19.61
C THR A 57 -7.00 -5.91 -20.93
N GLU A 58 -7.02 -4.82 -21.68
CA GLU A 58 -6.36 -4.70 -22.98
C GLU A 58 -4.83 -4.66 -22.86
N HIS A 59 -4.30 -3.77 -22.02
CA HIS A 59 -2.86 -3.44 -22.06
C HIS A 59 -2.02 -4.16 -20.99
N SER A 60 -2.61 -4.55 -19.86
CA SER A 60 -1.86 -5.13 -18.73
C SER A 60 -2.14 -6.61 -18.51
N CYS A 61 -3.33 -7.10 -18.88
CA CYS A 61 -3.81 -8.42 -18.46
C CYS A 61 -4.19 -9.34 -19.62
N GLN A 62 -3.81 -9.02 -20.86
CA GLN A 62 -4.00 -9.87 -22.05
C GLN A 62 -5.42 -10.45 -22.19
N GLY A 63 -6.45 -9.63 -21.95
CA GLY A 63 -7.86 -10.04 -22.01
C GLY A 63 -8.45 -10.60 -20.71
N HIS A 64 -7.65 -10.81 -19.66
CA HIS A 64 -8.12 -11.42 -18.41
C HIS A 64 -8.74 -10.41 -17.42
N ARG A 65 -10.03 -10.11 -17.61
CA ARG A 65 -10.80 -9.14 -16.81
C ARG A 65 -10.78 -9.38 -15.28
N THR A 66 -10.77 -10.63 -14.82
CA THR A 66 -10.65 -10.94 -13.38
C THR A 66 -9.30 -10.52 -12.82
N ALA A 67 -8.23 -10.71 -13.59
CA ALA A 67 -6.90 -10.27 -13.20
C ALA A 67 -6.84 -8.74 -13.15
N SER A 68 -7.41 -8.05 -14.15
CA SER A 68 -7.54 -6.59 -14.16
C SER A 68 -8.25 -6.06 -12.92
N SER A 69 -9.30 -6.75 -12.46
CA SER A 69 -10.02 -6.40 -11.22
C SER A 69 -9.14 -6.55 -9.98
N ALA A 70 -8.35 -7.63 -9.91
CA ALA A 70 -7.45 -7.87 -8.80
C ALA A 70 -6.27 -6.89 -8.79
N PHE A 71 -5.70 -6.55 -9.97
CA PHE A 71 -4.66 -5.55 -10.11
C PHE A 71 -5.14 -4.16 -9.73
N LEU A 72 -6.34 -3.75 -10.16
CA LEU A 72 -6.89 -2.45 -9.76
C LEU A 72 -7.08 -2.38 -8.23
N ALA A 73 -7.59 -3.45 -7.60
CA ALA A 73 -7.72 -3.51 -6.14
C ALA A 73 -6.37 -3.46 -5.42
N ALA A 74 -5.35 -4.16 -5.92
CA ALA A 74 -4.00 -4.14 -5.38
C ALA A 74 -3.33 -2.76 -5.53
N ASP A 75 -3.48 -2.14 -6.69
CA ASP A 75 -2.96 -0.80 -6.97
C ASP A 75 -3.65 0.24 -6.06
N MET A 76 -4.98 0.21 -5.93
CA MET A 76 -5.70 1.09 -5.00
C MET A 76 -5.21 0.94 -3.55
N GLY A 77 -5.08 -0.31 -3.08
CA GLY A 77 -4.56 -0.61 -1.75
C GLY A 77 -3.15 -0.08 -1.54
N ARG A 78 -2.23 -0.38 -2.46
CA ARG A 78 -0.85 0.11 -2.45
C ARG A 78 -0.80 1.63 -2.41
N GLN A 79 -1.51 2.29 -3.32
CA GLN A 79 -1.41 3.73 -3.46
C GLN A 79 -1.90 4.47 -2.21
N VAL A 80 -3.01 4.02 -1.61
CA VAL A 80 -3.63 4.70 -0.45
C VAL A 80 -3.01 4.28 0.89
N MET A 81 -2.67 3.01 1.08
CA MET A 81 -2.23 2.50 2.38
C MET A 81 -0.73 2.72 2.66
N THR A 82 0.12 2.63 1.64
CA THR A 82 1.58 2.49 1.86
C THR A 82 2.18 3.70 2.59
N LEU A 83 1.91 4.93 2.14
CA LEU A 83 2.43 6.13 2.82
C LEU A 83 1.97 6.20 4.27
N ALA A 84 0.67 6.04 4.54
CA ALA A 84 0.13 6.18 5.88
C ALA A 84 0.65 5.09 6.83
N ALA A 85 0.77 3.85 6.36
CA ALA A 85 1.31 2.75 7.14
C ALA A 85 2.80 2.97 7.46
N MET A 86 3.60 3.40 6.48
CA MET A 86 5.02 3.73 6.70
C MET A 86 5.19 4.92 7.64
N ALA A 87 4.39 5.99 7.47
CA ALA A 87 4.43 7.16 8.33
C ALA A 87 4.08 6.78 9.78
N ALA A 88 3.01 6.01 9.97
CA ALA A 88 2.59 5.57 11.30
C ALA A 88 3.65 4.70 11.97
N TYR A 89 4.26 3.79 11.21
CA TYR A 89 5.31 2.89 11.68
C TYR A 89 6.61 3.63 12.06
N LEU A 90 7.10 4.50 11.18
CA LEU A 90 8.42 5.11 11.33
C LEU A 90 8.42 6.36 12.20
N THR A 91 7.29 7.07 12.27
CA THR A 91 7.24 8.40 12.89
C THR A 91 6.15 8.56 13.95
N GLY A 92 5.24 7.59 14.09
CA GLY A 92 4.07 7.75 14.97
C GLY A 92 3.09 8.82 14.45
N ARG A 93 3.07 9.07 13.14
CA ARG A 93 2.23 10.09 12.50
C ARG A 93 1.45 9.48 11.35
N ALA A 94 0.20 9.90 11.14
CA ALA A 94 -0.58 9.45 10.00
C ALA A 94 -1.41 10.59 9.40
N PRO A 95 -1.62 10.61 8.06
CA PRO A 95 -2.57 11.51 7.42
C PRO A 95 -4.02 11.07 7.62
N LEU A 96 -4.95 12.03 7.56
CA LEU A 96 -6.35 11.72 7.26
C LEU A 96 -6.47 11.29 5.79
N LEU A 97 -6.93 10.07 5.55
CA LEU A 97 -7.12 9.54 4.21
C LEU A 97 -8.57 9.68 3.76
N ALA A 98 -9.00 10.90 3.44
CA ALA A 98 -10.32 11.16 2.87
C ALA A 98 -10.26 11.18 1.33
N ALA A 99 -11.26 10.58 0.66
CA ALA A 99 -11.23 10.41 -0.80
C ALA A 99 -11.11 11.72 -1.61
N HIS A 100 -11.63 12.84 -1.08
CA HIS A 100 -11.51 14.15 -1.73
C HIS A 100 -10.13 14.82 -1.56
N LEU A 101 -9.27 14.26 -0.71
CA LEU A 101 -7.89 14.71 -0.46
C LEU A 101 -6.85 13.88 -1.24
N LEU A 102 -7.29 12.85 -1.97
CA LEU A 102 -6.41 11.87 -2.59
C LEU A 102 -6.58 11.91 -4.11
N TRP A 103 -5.46 11.88 -4.83
CA TRP A 103 -5.41 11.69 -6.27
C TRP A 103 -4.53 10.50 -6.57
N VAL A 104 -4.95 9.66 -7.51
CA VAL A 104 -4.15 8.57 -8.05
C VAL A 104 -3.86 8.86 -9.52
N ARG A 105 -2.63 8.58 -9.95
CA ARG A 105 -2.25 8.67 -11.36
C ARG A 105 -2.46 7.34 -12.05
N ARG A 106 -3.19 7.34 -13.16
CA ARG A 106 -3.24 6.18 -14.07
C ARG A 106 -2.12 6.24 -15.09
N THR A 107 -1.54 5.10 -15.41
CA THR A 107 -0.61 4.94 -16.54
C THR A 107 -1.38 4.65 -17.84
N GLU A 108 -0.69 4.68 -18.97
CA GLU A 108 -1.22 4.25 -20.27
C GLU A 108 -1.67 2.78 -20.25
N THR A 109 -1.05 1.95 -19.41
CA THR A 109 -1.42 0.53 -19.23
C THR A 109 -2.62 0.32 -18.29
N GLY A 110 -3.19 1.40 -17.75
CA GLY A 110 -4.33 1.38 -16.81
C GLY A 110 -3.95 1.11 -15.35
N ARG A 111 -2.66 0.95 -15.04
CA ARG A 111 -2.15 0.75 -13.66
C ARG A 111 -2.21 2.06 -12.88
N LEU A 112 -2.29 1.98 -11.55
CA LEU A 112 -2.11 3.16 -10.69
C LEU A 112 -0.72 3.15 -10.07
N ASP A 113 0.10 4.14 -10.39
CA ASP A 113 1.54 4.12 -10.06
C ASP A 113 2.00 5.21 -9.09
N ARG A 114 1.13 6.18 -8.79
CA ARG A 114 1.46 7.32 -7.94
C ARG A 114 0.26 7.83 -7.17
N LEU A 115 0.50 8.25 -5.93
CA LEU A 115 -0.46 8.97 -5.10
C LEU A 115 -0.08 10.45 -5.01
N THR A 116 -1.07 11.33 -4.93
CA THR A 116 -0.89 12.67 -4.40
C THR A 116 -1.88 12.90 -3.27
N LEU A 117 -1.38 13.35 -2.12
CA LEU A 117 -2.16 13.67 -0.92
C LEU A 117 -2.18 15.17 -0.71
N ARG A 118 -3.38 15.75 -0.62
CA ARG A 118 -3.57 17.10 -0.11
C ARG A 118 -3.52 17.11 1.40
N LEU A 119 -2.60 17.91 1.92
CA LEU A 119 -2.42 18.13 3.34
C LEU A 119 -3.69 18.74 3.94
N SER A 120 -4.16 18.11 5.01
CA SER A 120 -5.30 18.53 5.82
C SER A 120 -5.01 18.09 7.25
N ASP A 121 -5.87 17.25 7.83
CA ASP A 121 -5.73 16.80 9.20
C ASP A 121 -4.70 15.65 9.27
N ALA A 122 -3.98 15.60 10.37
CA ALA A 122 -3.05 14.52 10.69
C ALA A 122 -3.25 14.07 12.14
N ALA A 123 -2.84 12.84 12.44
CA ALA A 123 -2.77 12.33 13.79
C ALA A 123 -1.33 12.05 14.20
N VAL A 124 -1.03 12.29 15.48
CA VAL A 124 0.29 12.04 16.09
C VAL A 124 0.13 11.35 17.45
N LEU A 125 1.21 10.75 17.94
CA LEU A 125 1.27 10.17 19.29
C LEU A 125 1.62 11.23 20.36
N PRO A 126 1.40 10.94 21.67
CA PRO A 126 1.71 11.88 22.74
C PRO A 126 3.21 12.21 22.77
N GLY A 127 3.53 13.49 22.95
CA GLY A 127 4.91 13.97 22.97
C GLY A 127 5.51 14.29 21.58
N ASP A 128 4.75 14.12 20.49
CA ASP A 128 5.20 14.57 19.17
C ASP A 128 5.37 16.11 19.15
N PRO A 129 6.46 16.65 18.59
CA PRO A 129 6.71 18.10 18.50
C PRO A 129 5.63 18.91 17.76
N LEU A 130 4.78 18.26 16.97
CA LEU A 130 3.74 18.88 16.16
C LEU A 130 2.34 18.75 16.80
N ALA A 131 2.25 18.31 18.06
CA ALA A 131 0.98 18.12 18.77
C ALA A 131 0.09 19.39 18.81
N ASP A 132 0.70 20.57 18.90
CA ASP A 132 -0.02 21.86 18.96
C ASP A 132 -0.25 22.49 17.57
N ALA A 133 0.16 21.83 16.48
CA ALA A 133 -0.02 22.37 15.14
C ALA A 133 -1.51 22.33 14.70
N PRO A 134 -2.01 23.34 13.97
CA PRO A 134 -3.39 23.32 13.46
C PRO A 134 -3.69 22.09 12.61
N GLY A 135 -4.85 21.47 12.82
CA GLY A 135 -5.25 20.24 12.10
C GLY A 135 -4.58 18.96 12.61
N VAL A 136 -3.75 19.03 13.66
CA VAL A 136 -3.16 17.84 14.29
C VAL A 136 -4.02 17.37 15.45
N ARG A 137 -4.34 16.07 15.45
CA ARG A 137 -4.97 15.37 16.57
C ARG A 137 -3.95 14.49 17.29
N VAL A 138 -3.84 14.63 18.60
CA VAL A 138 -3.09 13.68 19.43
C VAL A 138 -3.98 12.47 19.73
N LEU A 139 -3.47 11.28 19.47
CA LEU A 139 -4.11 10.00 19.79
C LEU A 139 -3.34 9.30 20.90
N ASP A 140 -4.04 8.57 21.77
CA ASP A 140 -3.47 8.05 23.02
C ASP A 140 -2.47 6.90 22.81
N SER A 141 -2.58 6.17 21.70
CA SER A 141 -1.78 4.98 21.44
C SER A 141 -1.51 4.70 19.96
N GLU A 142 -0.52 3.86 19.67
CA GLU A 142 -0.29 3.33 18.32
C GLU A 142 -1.53 2.59 17.77
N ALA A 143 -2.29 1.91 18.64
CA ALA A 143 -3.48 1.18 18.22
C ALA A 143 -4.61 2.14 17.79
N ASP A 144 -4.73 3.30 18.45
CA ASP A 144 -5.68 4.33 18.06
C ASP A 144 -5.25 5.03 16.78
N LEU A 145 -3.94 5.27 16.62
CA LEU A 145 -3.37 5.78 15.37
C LEU A 145 -3.63 4.84 14.19
N ASP A 146 -3.32 3.56 14.35
CA ASP A 146 -3.54 2.52 13.34
C ASP A 146 -5.03 2.43 12.99
N ARG A 147 -5.93 2.43 13.99
CA ARG A 147 -7.38 2.44 13.77
C ARG A 147 -7.83 3.68 12.99
N TRP A 148 -7.35 4.86 13.37
CA TRP A 148 -7.80 6.13 12.82
C TRP A 148 -7.50 6.23 11.32
N PHE A 149 -6.25 6.01 10.91
CA PHE A 149 -5.92 6.14 9.48
C PHE A 149 -6.49 4.98 8.66
N VAL A 150 -6.44 3.73 9.17
CA VAL A 150 -6.97 2.57 8.43
C VAL A 150 -8.48 2.69 8.21
N SER A 151 -9.24 3.17 9.20
CA SER A 151 -10.67 3.38 9.05
C SER A 151 -10.98 4.45 8.00
N SER A 152 -10.23 5.55 8.00
CA SER A 152 -10.37 6.60 6.97
C SER A 152 -10.03 6.07 5.56
N ALA A 153 -8.95 5.29 5.44
CA ALA A 153 -8.54 4.66 4.19
C ALA A 153 -9.59 3.68 3.67
N ALA A 154 -10.14 2.84 4.56
CA ALA A 154 -11.18 1.88 4.22
C ALA A 154 -12.43 2.61 3.69
N ALA A 155 -12.87 3.67 4.38
CA ALA A 155 -14.00 4.48 3.93
C ALA A 155 -13.73 5.17 2.57
N ALA A 156 -12.50 5.63 2.33
CA ALA A 156 -12.13 6.27 1.08
C ALA A 156 -12.05 5.30 -0.12
N LEU A 157 -11.63 4.06 0.11
CA LEU A 157 -11.49 3.03 -0.92
C LEU A 157 -12.80 2.29 -1.25
N GLU A 158 -13.69 2.20 -0.27
CA GLU A 158 -14.91 1.38 -0.34
C GLU A 158 -15.79 1.63 -1.58
N PRO A 159 -16.10 2.88 -1.97
CA PRO A 159 -16.89 3.13 -3.18
C PRO A 159 -16.24 2.58 -4.46
N ALA A 160 -14.91 2.65 -4.59
CA ALA A 160 -14.21 2.17 -5.76
C ALA A 160 -14.15 0.63 -5.79
N ILE A 161 -13.96 -0.01 -4.63
CA ILE A 161 -14.03 -1.48 -4.48
C ILE A 161 -15.42 -2.02 -4.84
N GLU A 162 -16.48 -1.31 -4.42
CA GLU A 162 -17.85 -1.65 -4.79
C GLU A 162 -18.11 -1.47 -6.29
N ALA A 163 -17.58 -0.40 -6.90
CA ALA A 163 -17.67 -0.18 -8.35
C ALA A 163 -16.95 -1.28 -9.15
N VAL A 164 -15.80 -1.78 -8.67
CA VAL A 164 -15.12 -2.94 -9.30
C VAL A 164 -16.01 -4.16 -9.24
N ARG A 165 -16.60 -4.46 -8.07
CA ARG A 165 -17.53 -5.57 -7.92
C ARG A 165 -18.75 -5.43 -8.84
N ALA A 166 -19.32 -4.23 -8.94
CA ALA A 166 -20.46 -3.97 -9.83
C ALA A 166 -20.11 -4.18 -11.30
N THR A 167 -18.88 -3.82 -11.70
CA THR A 167 -18.41 -3.87 -13.09
C THR A 167 -17.97 -5.27 -13.54
N THR A 168 -17.35 -6.06 -12.67
CA THR A 168 -16.71 -7.34 -13.07
C THR A 168 -17.19 -8.57 -12.31
N ARG A 169 -18.03 -8.38 -11.29
CA ARG A 169 -18.46 -9.40 -10.31
C ARG A 169 -17.33 -9.99 -9.47
N PHE A 170 -16.12 -9.43 -9.54
CA PHE A 170 -15.03 -9.84 -8.66
C PHE A 170 -15.40 -9.57 -7.20
N GLY A 171 -15.26 -10.57 -6.33
CA GLY A 171 -15.80 -10.51 -4.97
C GLY A 171 -15.16 -9.44 -4.10
N LEU A 172 -15.88 -8.92 -3.10
CA LEU A 172 -15.36 -7.89 -2.19
C LEU A 172 -14.22 -8.41 -1.31
N ARG A 173 -14.37 -9.61 -0.71
CA ARG A 173 -13.35 -10.22 0.15
C ARG A 173 -11.98 -10.35 -0.51
N PRO A 174 -11.84 -10.94 -1.72
CA PRO A 174 -10.53 -11.02 -2.37
C PRO A 174 -9.97 -9.65 -2.76
N GLN A 175 -10.81 -8.64 -3.06
CA GLN A 175 -10.34 -7.27 -3.27
C GLN A 175 -9.76 -6.67 -1.98
N TRP A 176 -10.45 -6.82 -0.85
CA TRP A 176 -9.94 -6.36 0.45
C TRP A 176 -8.72 -7.16 0.92
N SER A 177 -8.56 -8.41 0.51
CA SER A 177 -7.29 -9.15 0.71
C SER A 177 -6.12 -8.46 -0.02
N MET A 178 -6.33 -7.94 -1.24
CA MET A 178 -5.30 -7.16 -1.95
C MET A 178 -4.97 -5.85 -1.23
N VAL A 179 -5.99 -5.17 -0.69
CA VAL A 179 -5.78 -3.94 0.10
C VAL A 179 -4.99 -4.24 1.39
N ALA A 180 -5.32 -5.35 2.06
CA ALA A 180 -4.61 -5.79 3.27
C ALA A 180 -3.15 -6.18 3.00
N ASP A 181 -2.83 -6.73 1.82
CA ASP A 181 -1.46 -7.06 1.43
C ASP A 181 -0.54 -5.81 1.44
N ALA A 182 -1.07 -4.64 1.06
CA ALA A 182 -0.31 -3.39 1.03
C ALA A 182 0.23 -2.96 2.41
N LEU A 183 -0.48 -3.27 3.50
CA LEU A 183 -0.04 -2.96 4.87
C LEU A 183 1.18 -3.80 5.27
N HIS A 184 1.15 -5.09 4.96
CA HIS A 184 2.29 -5.98 5.22
C HIS A 184 3.49 -5.62 4.33
N GLU A 185 3.25 -5.36 3.04
CA GLU A 185 4.30 -4.96 2.11
C GLU A 185 4.98 -3.65 2.57
N ALA A 186 4.19 -2.65 2.97
CA ALA A 186 4.70 -1.36 3.43
C ALA A 186 5.62 -1.50 4.67
N LEU A 187 5.19 -2.25 5.69
CA LEU A 187 5.93 -2.37 6.94
C LEU A 187 7.15 -3.30 6.80
N LEU A 188 7.07 -4.36 6.01
CA LEU A 188 8.23 -5.20 5.71
C LEU A 188 9.29 -4.43 4.93
N LEU A 189 8.88 -3.58 3.99
CA LEU A 189 9.78 -2.74 3.22
C LEU A 189 10.44 -1.66 4.09
N ALA A 190 9.65 -0.95 4.90
CA ALA A 190 10.17 0.08 5.81
C ALA A 190 11.13 -0.50 6.86
N SER A 191 10.77 -1.63 7.50
CA SER A 191 11.61 -2.28 8.51
C SER A 191 12.89 -2.92 7.94
N GLU A 192 12.86 -3.35 6.67
CA GLU A 192 14.07 -3.74 5.94
C GLU A 192 15.00 -2.56 5.72
N GLU A 193 14.46 -1.47 5.19
CA GLU A 193 15.23 -0.28 4.83
C GLU A 193 15.92 0.39 6.05
N VAL A 194 15.24 0.46 7.19
CA VAL A 194 15.80 1.10 8.40
C VAL A 194 16.53 0.13 9.34
N GLY A 195 16.67 -1.14 8.96
CA GLY A 195 17.35 -2.12 9.81
C GLY A 195 16.57 -2.57 11.05
N ALA A 196 15.26 -2.29 11.14
CA ALA A 196 14.41 -2.64 12.29
C ALA A 196 13.90 -4.10 12.29
N ASP A 197 13.31 -4.52 13.41
CA ASP A 197 12.73 -5.86 13.58
C ASP A 197 11.49 -6.08 12.68
N GLN A 198 11.63 -6.97 11.69
CA GLN A 198 10.56 -7.30 10.75
C GLN A 198 9.44 -8.14 11.37
N ALA A 199 9.71 -8.89 12.45
CA ALA A 199 8.67 -9.63 13.15
C ALA A 199 7.74 -8.65 13.90
N ALA A 200 8.32 -7.64 14.55
CA ALA A 200 7.54 -6.55 15.15
C ALA A 200 6.75 -5.75 14.10
N ALA A 201 7.35 -5.47 12.94
CA ALA A 201 6.69 -4.83 11.82
C ALA A 201 5.53 -5.67 11.27
N TRP A 202 5.72 -7.00 11.16
CA TRP A 202 4.68 -7.94 10.76
C TRP A 202 3.48 -7.92 11.71
N GLU A 203 3.75 -7.96 13.02
CA GLU A 203 2.68 -7.93 14.03
C GLU A 203 1.91 -6.60 14.02
N ARG A 204 2.59 -5.48 13.78
CA ARG A 204 1.90 -4.19 13.59
C ARG A 204 1.05 -4.16 12.33
N ALA A 205 1.56 -4.66 11.20
CA ALA A 205 0.76 -4.79 9.98
C ALA A 205 -0.48 -5.68 10.21
N ARG A 206 -0.34 -6.79 10.95
CA ARG A 206 -1.47 -7.66 11.32
C ARG A 206 -2.53 -6.92 12.14
N ARG A 207 -2.12 -6.03 13.06
CA ARG A 207 -3.05 -5.14 13.79
C ARG A 207 -3.76 -4.17 12.85
N MET A 208 -3.02 -3.52 11.94
CA MET A 208 -3.61 -2.62 10.94
C MET A 208 -4.62 -3.36 10.04
N VAL A 209 -4.33 -4.60 9.64
CA VAL A 209 -5.28 -5.43 8.90
C VAL A 209 -6.54 -5.73 9.72
N ALA A 210 -6.41 -5.95 11.04
CA ALA A 210 -7.58 -6.11 11.90
C ALA A 210 -8.43 -4.83 11.96
N CYS A 211 -7.83 -3.64 11.85
CA CYS A 211 -8.56 -2.37 11.78
C CYS A 211 -9.44 -2.25 10.52
N LEU A 212 -9.11 -2.91 9.40
CA LEU A 212 -9.99 -2.97 8.22
C LEU A 212 -11.35 -3.61 8.53
N ASN A 213 -11.40 -4.46 9.55
CA ASN A 213 -12.61 -5.16 9.99
C ASN A 213 -13.29 -4.50 11.19
N HIS A 214 -12.89 -3.28 11.58
CA HIS A 214 -13.34 -2.70 12.84
C HIS A 214 -14.86 -2.52 12.93
N ASP A 215 -15.48 -2.01 11.87
CA ASP A 215 -16.90 -1.72 11.75
C ASP A 215 -17.69 -2.82 11.01
N ARG A 216 -17.01 -3.64 10.19
CA ARG A 216 -17.62 -4.78 9.46
C ARG A 216 -16.56 -5.71 8.88
N ASP A 217 -16.93 -6.96 8.61
CA ASP A 217 -16.02 -7.97 8.04
C ASP A 217 -15.70 -7.72 6.55
N ARG A 218 -14.63 -6.98 6.26
CA ARG A 218 -14.13 -6.71 4.90
C ARG A 218 -13.21 -7.82 4.40
N VAL A 219 -12.24 -8.23 5.21
CA VAL A 219 -11.18 -9.17 4.87
C VAL A 219 -11.20 -10.39 5.78
N ALA A 220 -10.91 -11.57 5.23
CA ALA A 220 -10.51 -12.74 6.02
C ALA A 220 -9.00 -12.88 5.87
N PRO A 221 -8.18 -12.45 6.85
CA PRO A 221 -6.72 -12.39 6.70
C PRO A 221 -6.15 -13.78 6.42
N ARG A 222 -5.28 -13.85 5.40
CA ARG A 222 -4.58 -15.06 4.97
C ARG A 222 -3.11 -14.81 4.67
N GLN A 223 -2.66 -13.57 4.87
CA GLN A 223 -1.26 -13.19 4.77
C GLN A 223 -0.45 -14.01 5.76
N ARG A 224 0.70 -14.53 5.32
CA ARG A 224 1.64 -15.22 6.20
C ARG A 224 3.07 -14.73 5.95
N PRO A 225 3.90 -14.70 7.00
CA PRO A 225 5.30 -14.36 6.83
C PRO A 225 6.03 -15.56 6.20
N PHE A 226 7.07 -15.26 5.45
CA PHE A 226 8.03 -16.23 4.94
C PHE A 226 9.44 -15.74 5.25
N PRO A 227 9.98 -16.07 6.44
CA PRO A 227 11.37 -15.75 6.76
C PRO A 227 12.29 -16.64 5.91
N LEU A 228 13.32 -16.02 5.32
CA LEU A 228 14.31 -16.73 4.52
C LEU A 228 15.72 -16.20 4.82
N ALA A 229 16.61 -17.10 5.19
CA ALA A 229 18.04 -16.81 5.32
C ALA A 229 18.66 -16.63 3.92
N LEU A 230 19.29 -15.48 3.70
CA LEU A 230 19.89 -15.11 2.40
C LEU A 230 21.41 -14.91 2.54
N ALA A 231 22.15 -15.26 1.49
CA ALA A 231 23.58 -14.98 1.39
C ALA A 231 23.85 -13.47 1.43
N GLY A 232 25.00 -13.08 2.00
CA GLY A 232 25.41 -11.68 2.11
C GLY A 232 24.73 -10.87 3.22
N ARG A 233 23.79 -11.48 3.98
CA ARG A 233 23.12 -10.83 5.11
C ARG A 233 24.05 -10.67 6.33
N PRO A 234 23.90 -9.60 7.14
CA PRO A 234 24.62 -9.45 8.40
C PRO A 234 24.31 -10.60 9.38
N ARG A 235 25.31 -11.05 10.15
CA ARG A 235 25.14 -12.16 11.12
C ARG A 235 24.06 -11.92 12.16
N HIS A 236 23.83 -10.68 12.57
CA HIS A 236 22.80 -10.31 13.54
C HIS A 236 21.39 -10.22 12.93
N ARG A 237 21.26 -10.36 11.61
CA ARG A 237 20.00 -10.36 10.87
C ARG A 237 20.10 -11.26 9.63
N PRO A 238 20.29 -12.58 9.83
CA PRO A 238 20.55 -13.50 8.73
C PRO A 238 19.33 -13.71 7.84
N GLU A 239 18.13 -13.53 8.38
CA GLU A 239 16.86 -13.72 7.68
C GLU A 239 16.28 -12.40 7.18
N ARG A 240 15.59 -12.46 6.04
CA ARG A 240 14.67 -11.43 5.58
C ARG A 240 13.26 -12.00 5.58
N MET A 241 12.30 -11.22 6.05
CA MET A 241 10.89 -11.61 6.05
C MET A 241 10.22 -11.15 4.75
N PHE A 242 9.53 -12.10 4.10
CA PHE A 242 8.75 -11.86 2.88
C PHE A 242 7.26 -12.06 3.13
N LEU A 243 6.44 -11.34 2.37
CA LEU A 243 4.99 -11.51 2.38
C LEU A 243 4.59 -12.66 1.44
N VAL A 244 3.80 -13.60 1.96
CA VAL A 244 2.89 -14.40 1.13
C VAL A 244 1.52 -13.73 1.15
N SER A 245 1.10 -13.25 -0.01
CA SER A 245 -0.13 -12.48 -0.20
C SER A 245 -1.36 -13.27 0.23
N GLY A 246 -2.34 -12.58 0.82
CA GLY A 246 -3.59 -13.18 1.28
C GLY A 246 -4.58 -13.46 0.16
N GLY A 247 -4.46 -12.78 -0.98
CA GLY A 247 -5.31 -13.02 -2.16
C GLY A 247 -4.52 -13.31 -3.44
N CYS A 248 -5.22 -13.80 -4.45
CA CYS A 248 -4.64 -14.12 -5.75
C CYS A 248 -4.91 -12.99 -6.76
N CYS A 249 -3.85 -12.42 -7.35
CA CYS A 249 -3.95 -11.43 -8.42
C CYS A 249 -4.21 -12.02 -9.81
N PHE A 250 -4.18 -13.36 -9.94
CA PHE A 250 -4.31 -14.10 -11.20
C PHE A 250 -3.25 -13.78 -12.27
N TYR A 251 -2.11 -13.17 -11.90
CA TYR A 251 -1.02 -12.86 -12.82
C TYR A 251 -0.55 -14.08 -13.63
N TYR A 252 -0.49 -15.26 -13.00
CA TYR A 252 -0.08 -16.52 -13.65
C TYR A 252 -0.92 -16.93 -14.87
N ARG A 253 -2.07 -16.29 -15.11
CA ARG A 253 -2.91 -16.57 -16.28
C ARG A 253 -2.39 -15.92 -17.56
N PHE A 254 -1.60 -14.87 -17.45
CA PHE A 254 -1.11 -14.09 -18.59
C PHE A 254 0.37 -13.70 -18.49
N GLY A 255 0.98 -13.84 -17.31
CA GLY A 255 2.43 -13.79 -17.13
C GLY A 255 3.06 -15.17 -17.23
N ASP A 256 4.38 -15.21 -17.40
CA ASP A 256 5.13 -16.45 -17.63
C ASP A 256 5.23 -17.34 -16.38
N ALA A 257 5.05 -16.77 -15.18
CA ALA A 257 5.21 -17.49 -13.91
C ALA A 257 4.42 -16.86 -12.76
N LYS A 258 4.25 -17.63 -11.67
CA LYS A 258 3.80 -17.09 -10.38
C LYS A 258 4.91 -16.24 -9.75
N CYS A 259 4.55 -15.14 -9.10
CA CYS A 259 5.49 -14.35 -8.31
C CYS A 259 5.82 -15.03 -6.97
N ALA A 260 6.89 -14.59 -6.31
CA ALA A 260 7.31 -15.12 -5.01
C ALA A 260 6.27 -14.88 -3.89
N SER A 261 5.47 -13.80 -3.97
CA SER A 261 4.39 -13.53 -3.01
C SER A 261 3.11 -14.32 -3.28
N CYS A 262 3.02 -15.06 -4.39
CA CYS A 262 1.79 -15.73 -4.79
C CYS A 262 1.31 -16.74 -3.73
N PRO A 263 0.03 -16.70 -3.30
CA PRO A 263 -0.50 -17.69 -2.35
C PRO A 263 -0.60 -19.10 -2.93
N LEU A 264 -0.54 -19.23 -4.25
CA LEU A 264 -0.65 -20.52 -4.95
C LEU A 264 0.72 -21.18 -5.20
N SER A 265 1.82 -20.52 -4.82
CA SER A 265 3.16 -21.10 -4.92
C SER A 265 3.48 -21.93 -3.68
N THR A 266 4.13 -23.07 -3.86
CA THR A 266 4.70 -23.84 -2.74
C THR A 266 5.83 -23.06 -2.06
N ASP A 267 6.21 -23.45 -0.85
CA ASP A 267 7.35 -22.83 -0.17
C ASP A 267 8.67 -23.08 -0.91
N ASP A 268 8.87 -24.27 -1.49
CA ASP A 268 10.05 -24.56 -2.32
C ASP A 268 10.11 -23.68 -3.58
N GLU A 269 8.99 -23.49 -4.29
CA GLU A 269 8.92 -22.60 -5.45
C GLU A 269 9.27 -21.16 -5.07
N ARG A 270 8.73 -20.69 -3.94
CA ARG A 270 8.98 -19.34 -3.42
C ARG A 270 10.42 -19.14 -3.00
N GLU A 271 11.00 -20.09 -2.27
CA GLU A 271 12.40 -20.04 -1.88
C GLU A 271 13.31 -19.96 -3.11
N ARG A 272 13.09 -20.80 -4.13
CA ARG A 272 13.85 -20.74 -5.38
C ARG A 272 13.77 -19.37 -6.06
N LEU A 273 12.57 -18.79 -6.17
CA LEU A 273 12.37 -17.47 -6.78
C LEU A 273 13.07 -16.36 -5.98
N LEU A 274 12.95 -16.39 -4.65
CA LEU A 274 13.56 -15.40 -3.76
C LEU A 274 15.09 -15.48 -3.79
N ARG A 275 15.66 -16.68 -3.66
CA ARG A 275 17.11 -16.88 -3.79
C ARG A 275 17.61 -16.45 -5.16
N GLY A 276 16.91 -16.84 -6.23
CA GLY A 276 17.24 -16.41 -7.59
C GLY A 276 17.21 -14.89 -7.78
N HIS A 277 16.41 -14.15 -7.02
CA HIS A 277 16.37 -12.68 -7.10
C HIS A 277 17.44 -12.01 -6.23
N TYR A 278 17.65 -12.49 -5.00
CA TYR A 278 18.51 -11.82 -4.01
C TYR A 278 19.95 -12.34 -3.96
N GLU A 279 20.19 -13.56 -4.43
CA GLU A 279 21.51 -14.22 -4.40
C GLU A 279 22.08 -14.42 -5.81
N ALA A 280 21.33 -14.06 -6.86
CA ALA A 280 21.90 -14.05 -8.21
C ALA A 280 23.13 -13.14 -8.23
N PRO A 281 24.22 -13.56 -8.89
CA PRO A 281 25.34 -12.67 -9.12
C PRO A 281 24.80 -11.40 -9.78
N ALA A 282 25.19 -10.23 -9.27
CA ALA A 282 24.94 -8.98 -9.96
C ALA A 282 25.41 -9.17 -11.41
N GLN A 283 24.48 -9.07 -12.38
CA GLN A 283 24.83 -9.19 -13.78
C GLN A 283 25.93 -8.17 -14.03
N SER A 284 27.12 -8.67 -14.39
CA SER A 284 28.27 -7.82 -14.69
C SER A 284 27.88 -6.92 -15.86
N ALA A 285 27.74 -5.63 -15.58
CA ALA A 285 27.74 -4.59 -16.59
C ALA A 285 29.15 -4.42 -17.15
#